data_AF-A0A523MS25-F1
#
_entry.id   AF-A0A523MS25-F1
#
_cell.length_a   1.000
_cell.length_b   1.000
_cell.length_c   1.000
_cell.angle_alpha   90.00
_cell.angle_beta   90.00
_cell.angle_gamma   90.00
#
_symmetry.space_group_name_H-M   'P 1'
#
loop_
_entity.id
_entity.type
_entity.pdbx_description
1 polymer ?
#
loop_
_entity_poly.entity_id
_entity_poly.type
_entity_poly.pdbx_seq_one_letter_code
_entity_poly.pdbx_strand_id
1 'polypeptide(L)'
;MRRQWRRRHRPEAVELNITAFMNLMVILVPFLLITAVFSQVAILELTLPSANDQPGVDDPLTLQLEVIVRPTRLEVGERNRGLLTSLPMTEDGQYDYAALRDTLKRIKAKYPDKLDASILLEPDIEYDVLVQVMDTVRLYEAVDAGAGVIKAELFPEISIGDAPVLAQEG
;
A
#
# COMPACT_ATOMS: atom_id res chain seq x y z
N MET A 1 -38.97 -57.24 62.98
CA MET A 1 -39.09 -56.52 61.69
C MET A 1 -38.64 -55.09 61.94
N ARG A 2 -37.62 -54.49 61.33
CA ARG A 2 -37.26 -54.38 59.90
C ARG A 2 -35.73 -54.23 59.79
N ARG A 3 -35.10 -55.06 58.98
CA ARG A 3 -33.64 -55.07 58.75
C ARG A 3 -33.31 -53.97 57.75
N GLN A 4 -32.61 -52.92 58.20
CA GLN A 4 -32.04 -51.88 57.35
C GLN A 4 -31.02 -52.49 56.40
N TRP A 5 -31.26 -52.38 55.09
CA TRP A 5 -30.25 -52.64 54.07
C TRP A 5 -29.70 -51.31 53.56
N ARG A 6 -28.59 -50.87 54.16
CA ARG A 6 -27.75 -49.79 53.62
C ARG A 6 -27.06 -50.32 52.36
N ARG A 7 -27.50 -49.86 51.19
CA ARG A 7 -26.75 -50.03 49.93
C ARG A 7 -25.45 -49.22 50.03
N ARG A 8 -24.32 -49.92 50.15
CA ARG A 8 -22.97 -49.33 50.02
C ARG A 8 -22.84 -48.76 48.60
N HIS A 9 -22.59 -47.46 48.50
CA HIS A 9 -22.08 -46.86 47.27
C HIS A 9 -20.63 -47.32 47.11
N ARG A 10 -20.35 -47.98 45.99
CA ARG A 10 -19.00 -48.31 45.56
C ARG A 10 -18.48 -47.08 44.80
N PRO A 11 -17.31 -46.52 45.12
CA PRO A 11 -16.72 -45.48 44.28
C PRO A 11 -16.26 -46.16 43.00
N GLU A 12 -16.98 -45.97 41.90
CA GLU A 12 -16.47 -46.32 40.58
C GLU A 12 -15.27 -45.41 40.32
N ALA A 13 -14.13 -46.02 40.01
CA ALA A 13 -12.97 -45.29 39.55
C ALA A 13 -13.40 -44.49 38.33
N VAL A 14 -13.27 -43.17 38.40
CA VAL A 14 -13.46 -42.29 37.24
C VAL A 14 -12.31 -42.62 36.30
N GLU A 15 -12.51 -43.61 35.43
CA GLU A 15 -11.65 -43.84 34.29
C GLU A 15 -11.72 -42.56 33.46
N LEU A 16 -10.62 -41.81 33.45
CA LEU A 16 -10.53 -40.60 32.66
C LEU A 16 -10.85 -41.01 31.22
N ASN A 17 -11.95 -40.53 30.67
CA ASN A 17 -12.40 -40.90 29.33
C ASN A 17 -11.37 -40.37 28.32
N ILE A 18 -10.31 -41.14 28.05
CA ILE A 18 -9.19 -40.74 27.18
C ILE A 18 -9.75 -40.38 25.80
N THR A 19 -10.75 -41.12 25.31
CA THR A 19 -11.50 -40.78 24.09
C THR A 19 -12.16 -39.41 24.16
N ALA A 20 -12.78 -39.05 25.28
CA ALA A 20 -13.37 -37.73 25.46
C ALA A 20 -12.32 -36.61 25.49
N PHE A 21 -11.15 -36.88 26.10
CA PHE A 21 -10.04 -35.95 26.13
C PHE A 21 -9.36 -35.77 24.77
N MET A 22 -9.20 -36.86 24.01
CA MET A 22 -8.72 -36.82 22.62
C MET A 22 -9.68 -36.04 21.73
N ASN A 23 -11.00 -36.25 21.86
CA ASN A 23 -12.01 -35.48 21.12
C ASN A 23 -11.94 -33.99 21.45
N LEU A 24 -11.63 -33.63 22.71
CA LEU A 24 -11.42 -32.25 23.11
C LEU A 24 -10.19 -31.65 22.39
N MET A 25 -9.04 -32.34 22.39
CA MET A 25 -7.83 -31.86 21.71
C MET A 25 -8.02 -31.70 20.19
N VAL A 26 -8.69 -32.65 19.55
CA VAL A 26 -8.96 -32.63 18.09
C VAL A 26 -9.89 -31.47 17.70
N ILE A 27 -10.80 -31.05 18.58
CA ILE A 27 -11.66 -29.88 18.36
C ILE A 27 -10.89 -28.57 18.54
N LEU A 28 -9.91 -28.52 19.43
CA LEU A 28 -9.14 -27.31 19.73
C LEU A 28 -8.20 -26.90 18.60
N VAL A 29 -7.58 -27.84 17.89
CA VAL A 29 -6.63 -27.52 16.80
C VAL A 29 -7.29 -26.72 15.65
N PRO A 30 -8.37 -27.19 15.00
CA PRO A 30 -9.04 -26.43 13.95
C PRO A 30 -9.69 -25.15 14.48
N PHE A 31 -10.16 -25.13 15.74
CA PHE A 31 -10.68 -23.91 16.37
C PHE A 31 -9.60 -22.84 16.50
N LEU A 32 -8.42 -23.21 17.02
CA LEU A 32 -7.28 -22.30 17.15
C LEU A 32 -6.79 -21.81 15.77
N LEU A 33 -6.73 -22.70 14.78
CA LEU A 33 -6.35 -22.32 13.42
C LEU A 33 -7.34 -21.34 12.78
N ILE A 34 -8.66 -21.55 12.92
CA ILE A 34 -9.69 -20.62 12.41
C ILE A 34 -9.58 -19.26 13.13
N THR A 35 -9.31 -19.24 14.44
CA THR A 35 -9.10 -17.98 15.18
C THR A 35 -7.77 -17.31 14.86
N ALA A 36 -6.75 -18.04 14.40
CA ALA A 36 -5.48 -17.47 14.01
C ALA A 36 -5.53 -16.82 12.61
N VAL A 37 -6.47 -17.25 11.76
CA VAL A 37 -6.65 -16.75 10.39
C VAL A 37 -7.63 -15.56 10.35
N PHE A 38 -7.65 -14.74 11.40
CA PHE A 38 -8.36 -13.47 11.33
C PHE A 38 -7.64 -12.51 10.38
N SER A 39 -8.38 -12.17 9.33
CA SER A 39 -8.04 -11.23 8.26
C SER A 39 -7.53 -9.89 8.80
N GLN A 40 -6.50 -9.35 8.17
CA GLN A 40 -6.08 -7.96 8.33
C GLN A 40 -7.17 -7.07 7.72
N VAL A 41 -8.08 -6.56 8.56
CA VAL A 41 -8.98 -5.46 8.17
C VAL A 41 -8.15 -4.18 8.26
N ALA A 42 -7.68 -3.68 7.12
CA ALA A 42 -7.09 -2.34 7.05
C ALA A 42 -8.22 -1.32 7.24
N ILE A 43 -8.24 -0.64 8.38
CA ILE A 43 -9.07 0.55 8.59
C ILE A 43 -8.28 1.70 7.96
N LEU A 44 -8.78 2.23 6.84
CA LEU A 44 -8.28 3.46 6.26
C LEU A 44 -8.76 4.64 7.13
N GLU A 45 -7.94 5.05 8.09
CA GLU A 45 -8.13 6.32 8.78
C GLU A 45 -7.50 7.43 7.93
N LEU A 46 -8.34 8.13 7.16
CA LEU A 46 -7.98 9.40 6.52
C LEU A 46 -7.81 10.47 7.61
N THR A 47 -6.62 10.57 8.18
CA THR A 47 -6.22 11.77 8.94
C THR A 47 -5.59 12.75 7.96
N LEU A 48 -6.36 13.74 7.52
CA LEU A 48 -5.81 14.96 6.93
C LEU A 48 -5.09 15.69 8.06
N PRO A 49 -3.75 15.84 8.06
CA PRO A 49 -3.10 16.67 9.06
C PRO A 49 -3.49 18.12 8.77
N SER A 50 -4.47 18.61 9.52
CA SER A 50 -4.57 20.03 9.82
C SER A 50 -3.26 20.42 10.50
N ALA A 51 -2.75 21.62 10.23
CA ALA A 51 -1.37 22.06 10.47
C ALA A 51 -0.89 22.10 11.94
N ASN A 52 -1.41 21.26 12.84
CA ASN A 52 -1.06 21.20 14.25
C ASN A 52 -1.10 19.80 14.90
N ASP A 53 -1.19 18.69 14.16
CA ASP A 53 -1.24 17.34 14.78
C ASP A 53 -0.10 16.40 14.37
N GLN A 54 0.35 15.63 15.35
CA GLN A 54 1.52 14.76 15.35
C GLN A 54 1.45 13.67 14.25
N PRO A 55 2.59 13.26 13.67
CA PRO A 55 2.61 12.33 12.55
C PRO A 55 2.10 10.93 12.97
N GLY A 56 0.99 10.51 12.36
CA GLY A 56 0.50 9.14 12.42
C GLY A 56 1.45 8.18 11.72
N VAL A 57 1.48 6.94 12.22
CA VAL A 57 2.43 5.90 11.82
C VAL A 57 2.18 5.49 10.36
N ASP A 58 3.00 6.03 9.44
CA ASP A 58 3.10 5.57 8.05
C ASP A 58 3.53 4.09 8.03
N ASP A 59 2.81 3.25 7.27
CA ASP A 59 3.23 1.88 6.99
C ASP A 59 4.49 1.93 6.08
N PRO A 60 5.69 1.58 6.58
CA PRO A 60 6.96 1.77 5.87
C PRO A 60 7.13 0.84 4.66
N LEU A 61 6.15 -0.04 4.39
CA LEU A 61 6.21 -1.06 3.34
C LEU A 61 5.45 -0.68 2.06
N THR A 62 4.61 0.36 2.09
CA THR A 62 3.81 0.76 0.93
C THR A 62 4.52 1.86 0.13
N LEU A 63 4.71 1.63 -1.18
CA LEU A 63 5.31 2.61 -2.08
C LEU A 63 4.37 3.81 -2.24
N GLN A 64 4.68 4.92 -1.58
CA GLN A 64 4.00 6.20 -1.77
C GLN A 64 4.72 7.00 -2.87
N LEU A 65 4.33 6.77 -4.13
CA LEU A 65 4.97 7.37 -5.29
C LEU A 65 4.64 8.87 -5.40
N GLU A 66 5.68 9.69 -5.52
CA GLU A 66 5.56 11.13 -5.71
C GLU A 66 6.28 11.56 -6.99
N VAL A 67 5.63 12.44 -7.75
CA VAL A 67 6.21 13.14 -8.90
C VAL A 67 6.23 14.62 -8.58
N ILE A 68 7.39 15.16 -8.30
CA ILE A 68 7.59 16.56 -7.96
C ILE A 68 7.96 17.33 -9.23
N VAL A 69 7.18 18.36 -9.53
CA VAL A 69 7.37 19.25 -10.67
C VAL A 69 8.04 20.52 -10.18
N ARG A 70 9.31 20.71 -10.55
CA ARG A 70 10.10 21.89 -10.23
C ARG A 70 10.41 22.69 -11.49
N PRO A 71 10.68 24.00 -11.41
CA PRO A 71 10.86 24.85 -12.59
C PRO A 71 11.90 24.40 -13.62
N THR A 72 12.88 23.57 -13.22
CA THR A 72 13.99 23.14 -14.08
C THR A 72 14.12 21.63 -14.24
N ARG A 73 13.28 20.84 -13.55
CA ARG A 73 13.39 19.38 -13.53
C ARG A 73 12.14 18.71 -12.99
N LEU A 74 11.95 17.45 -13.38
CA LEU A 74 11.01 16.54 -12.72
C LEU A 74 11.79 15.67 -11.73
N GLU A 75 11.18 15.37 -10.60
CA GLU A 75 11.72 14.44 -9.62
C GLU A 75 10.69 13.34 -9.38
N VAL A 76 11.15 12.10 -9.39
CA VAL A 76 10.35 10.93 -9.02
C VAL A 76 10.92 10.41 -7.72
N GLY A 77 10.06 10.27 -6.72
CA GLY A 77 10.44 9.92 -5.36
C GLY A 77 9.45 9.00 -4.70
N GLU A 78 9.82 8.57 -3.50
CA GLU A 78 8.93 7.90 -2.57
C GLU A 78 8.87 8.75 -1.29
N ARG A 79 7.66 9.06 -0.81
CA ARG A 79 7.46 9.95 0.34
C ARG A 79 8.33 9.59 1.56
N ASN A 80 8.50 8.28 1.81
CA ASN A 80 9.25 7.77 2.96
C ASN A 80 10.73 7.48 2.70
N ARG A 81 11.17 7.38 1.43
CA ARG A 81 12.57 7.04 1.07
C ARG A 81 13.32 8.16 0.37
N GLY A 82 12.62 9.21 -0.03
CA GLY A 82 13.19 10.36 -0.73
C GLY A 82 13.31 10.15 -2.24
N LEU A 83 14.19 10.93 -2.84
CA LEU A 83 14.37 11.03 -4.29
C LEU A 83 14.87 9.71 -4.90
N LEU A 84 14.13 9.17 -5.87
CA LEU A 84 14.53 7.98 -6.63
C LEU A 84 15.27 8.37 -7.91
N THR A 85 14.78 9.39 -8.61
CA THR A 85 15.36 9.84 -9.88
C THR A 85 15.04 11.31 -10.11
N SER A 86 16.03 12.08 -10.56
CA SER A 86 15.85 13.44 -11.05
C SER A 86 16.02 13.47 -12.56
N LEU A 87 15.10 14.13 -13.24
CA LEU A 87 14.99 14.24 -14.69
C LEU A 87 15.15 15.71 -15.05
N PRO A 88 16.33 16.16 -15.53
CA PRO A 88 16.50 17.53 -15.97
C PRO A 88 15.61 17.83 -17.18
N MET A 89 15.39 19.11 -17.46
CA MET A 89 14.80 19.54 -18.73
C MET A 89 15.63 19.06 -19.92
N THR A 90 14.94 18.86 -21.05
CA THR A 90 15.56 18.56 -22.35
C THR A 90 16.38 19.74 -22.84
N GLU A 91 17.20 19.52 -23.88
CA GLU A 91 18.01 20.59 -24.51
C GLU A 91 17.15 21.75 -25.04
N ASP A 92 15.88 21.47 -25.37
CA ASP A 92 14.90 22.47 -25.83
C ASP A 92 14.24 23.26 -24.68
N GLY A 93 14.62 23.00 -23.41
CA GLY A 93 14.07 23.66 -22.23
C GLY A 93 12.69 23.16 -21.82
N GLN A 94 12.27 21.99 -22.32
CA GLN A 94 11.00 21.36 -21.97
C GLN A 94 11.20 20.26 -20.92
N TYR A 95 10.14 19.92 -20.19
CA TYR A 95 10.18 18.77 -19.29
C TYR A 95 10.30 17.46 -20.08
N ASP A 96 11.15 16.55 -19.61
CA ASP A 96 11.36 15.25 -20.25
C ASP A 96 10.27 14.23 -19.83
N TYR A 97 9.10 14.33 -20.46
CA TYR A 97 7.99 13.42 -20.25
C TYR A 97 8.29 11.98 -20.72
N ALA A 98 9.20 11.82 -21.69
CA ALA A 98 9.60 10.49 -22.17
C ALA A 98 10.39 9.75 -21.08
N ALA A 99 11.39 10.42 -20.48
CA ALA A 99 12.17 9.87 -19.39
C ALA A 99 11.31 9.66 -18.13
N LEU A 100 10.33 10.54 -17.87
CA LEU A 100 9.35 10.34 -16.79
C LEU A 100 8.57 9.05 -17.01
N ARG A 101 7.98 8.87 -18.20
CA ARG A 101 7.22 7.67 -18.55
C ARG A 101 8.05 6.39 -18.40
N ASP A 102 9.28 6.38 -18.90
CA ASP A 102 10.16 5.21 -18.79
C ASP A 102 10.51 4.89 -17.34
N THR A 103 10.69 5.91 -16.51
CA THR A 103 10.90 5.75 -15.07
C THR A 103 9.67 5.14 -14.40
N LEU A 104 8.47 5.67 -14.70
CA LEU A 104 7.22 5.16 -14.16
C LEU A 104 6.92 3.72 -14.61
N LYS A 105 7.25 3.35 -15.85
CA LYS A 105 7.13 1.97 -16.34
C LYS A 105 8.02 1.01 -15.55
N ARG A 106 9.26 1.39 -15.24
CA ARG A 106 10.16 0.58 -14.40
C ARG A 106 9.61 0.41 -12.99
N ILE A 107 9.01 1.46 -12.41
CA ILE A 107 8.39 1.41 -11.09
C ILE A 107 7.14 0.51 -11.13
N LYS A 108 6.24 0.70 -12.10
CA LYS A 108 5.03 -0.13 -12.28
C LYS A 108 5.36 -1.62 -12.47
N ALA A 109 6.45 -1.94 -13.17
CA ALA A 109 6.92 -3.33 -13.30
C ALA A 109 7.35 -3.95 -11.95
N LYS A 110 7.87 -3.14 -11.03
CA LYS A 110 8.24 -3.58 -9.67
C LYS A 110 7.06 -3.60 -8.70
N TYR A 111 6.05 -2.76 -8.94
CA TYR A 111 4.84 -2.64 -8.13
C TYR A 111 3.57 -2.71 -9.01
N PRO A 112 3.22 -3.91 -9.55
CA PRO A 112 2.14 -4.05 -10.53
C PRO A 112 0.77 -3.63 -10.01
N ASP A 113 0.50 -3.92 -8.73
CA ASP A 113 -0.80 -3.68 -8.09
C ASP A 113 -1.01 -2.22 -7.67
N LYS A 114 0.02 -1.38 -7.78
CA LYS A 114 -0.04 0.02 -7.34
C LYS A 114 -0.71 0.90 -8.40
N LEU A 115 -1.71 1.67 -8.00
CA LEU A 115 -2.50 2.52 -8.92
C LEU A 115 -2.43 4.00 -8.57
N ASP A 116 -2.06 4.35 -7.35
CA ASP A 116 -2.01 5.74 -6.90
C ASP A 116 -0.62 6.38 -7.00
N ALA A 117 -0.62 7.67 -7.30
CA ALA A 117 0.55 8.54 -7.35
C ALA A 117 0.17 9.97 -6.95
N SER A 118 1.08 10.69 -6.28
CA SER A 118 0.91 12.10 -5.94
C SER A 118 1.75 12.97 -6.87
N ILE A 119 1.15 14.00 -7.46
CA ILE A 119 1.87 15.04 -8.20
C ILE A 119 2.01 16.26 -7.28
N LEU A 120 3.24 16.66 -7.01
CA LEU A 120 3.54 17.79 -6.16
C LEU A 120 4.14 18.92 -6.99
N LEU A 121 3.60 20.14 -6.90
CA LEU A 121 4.03 21.25 -7.75
C LEU A 121 4.67 22.37 -6.91
N GLU A 122 5.77 22.92 -7.40
CA GLU A 122 6.26 24.19 -6.88
C GLU A 122 5.33 25.35 -7.27
N PRO A 123 5.38 26.48 -6.55
CA PRO A 123 4.77 27.72 -7.01
C PRO A 123 5.27 28.09 -8.42
N ASP A 124 4.43 28.75 -9.20
CA ASP A 124 4.74 29.27 -10.54
C ASP A 124 4.89 28.22 -11.67
N ILE A 125 4.51 26.96 -11.45
CA ILE A 125 4.40 25.97 -12.54
C ILE A 125 3.16 26.26 -13.41
N GLU A 126 3.36 26.29 -14.72
CA GLU A 126 2.27 26.50 -15.68
C GLU A 126 1.25 25.36 -15.64
N TYR A 127 -0.03 25.70 -15.79
CA TYR A 127 -1.13 24.73 -15.78
C TYR A 127 -0.98 23.64 -16.86
N ASP A 128 -0.43 23.98 -18.03
CA ASP A 128 -0.23 23.03 -19.11
C ASP A 128 0.78 21.93 -18.72
N VAL A 129 1.83 22.30 -17.97
CA VAL A 129 2.81 21.34 -17.44
C VAL A 129 2.13 20.33 -16.54
N LEU A 130 1.25 20.77 -15.63
CA LEU A 130 0.48 19.87 -14.76
C LEU A 130 -0.32 18.86 -15.59
N VAL A 131 -1.05 19.31 -16.60
CA VAL A 131 -1.87 18.43 -17.45
C VAL A 131 -0.99 17.41 -18.17
N GLN A 132 0.15 17.82 -18.73
CA GLN A 132 1.08 16.92 -19.41
C GLN A 132 1.71 15.89 -18.45
N VAL A 133 2.03 16.29 -17.21
CA VAL A 133 2.49 15.36 -16.18
C VAL A 133 1.38 14.38 -15.80
N MET A 134 0.15 14.86 -15.60
CA MET A 134 -1.00 14.00 -15.28
C MET A 134 -1.23 12.94 -16.37
N ASP A 135 -1.21 13.32 -17.64
CA ASP A 135 -1.40 12.38 -18.75
C ASP A 135 -0.26 11.35 -18.80
N THR A 136 0.97 11.79 -18.55
CA THR A 136 2.15 10.91 -18.53
C THR A 136 2.14 9.93 -17.37
N VAL A 137 1.57 10.33 -16.22
CA VAL A 137 1.48 9.49 -15.01
C VAL A 137 0.37 8.44 -15.11
N ARG A 138 -0.74 8.74 -15.81
CA ARG A 138 -1.90 7.84 -15.88
C ARG A 138 -1.69 6.65 -16.79
N LEU A 139 -1.15 6.88 -17.98
CA LEU A 139 -1.18 5.90 -19.06
C LEU A 139 0.03 6.05 -19.98
N TYR A 140 0.34 4.96 -20.67
CA TYR A 140 1.30 4.96 -21.76
C TYR A 140 0.77 4.20 -22.95
N GLU A 141 1.23 4.60 -24.13
CA GLU A 141 0.96 3.89 -25.36
C GLU A 141 1.99 2.75 -25.50
N ALA A 142 1.49 1.52 -25.57
CA ALA A 142 2.26 0.32 -25.86
C ALA A 142 1.89 -0.19 -27.25
N VAL A 143 2.88 -0.65 -28.02
CA VAL A 143 2.62 -1.27 -29.31
C VAL A 143 2.45 -2.76 -29.09
N ASP A 144 1.27 -3.28 -29.35
CA ASP A 144 1.03 -4.72 -29.39
C ASP A 144 1.41 -5.26 -30.77
N ALA A 145 2.17 -6.37 -30.79
CA ALA A 145 2.75 -6.94 -32.00
C ALA A 145 1.71 -7.51 -32.98
N GLY A 146 0.41 -7.50 -32.63
CA GLY A 146 -0.69 -7.93 -33.50
C GLY A 146 -1.88 -6.97 -33.60
N ALA A 147 -2.11 -6.09 -32.61
CA ALA A 147 -3.33 -5.29 -32.53
C ALA A 147 -3.15 -3.75 -32.65
N GLY A 148 -1.92 -3.25 -32.87
CA GLY A 148 -1.65 -1.82 -32.99
C GLY A 148 -1.31 -1.14 -31.67
N VAL A 149 -1.57 0.18 -31.57
CA VAL A 149 -1.26 0.95 -30.35
C VAL A 149 -2.36 0.73 -29.31
N ILE A 150 -1.99 0.11 -28.19
CA ILE A 150 -2.85 -0.10 -27.02
C ILE A 150 -2.47 0.89 -25.91
N LYS A 151 -3.46 1.41 -25.19
CA LYS A 151 -3.22 2.24 -23.99
C LYS A 151 -3.13 1.34 -22.78
N ALA A 152 -1.97 1.33 -22.13
CA ALA A 152 -1.73 0.59 -20.91
C ALA A 152 -1.66 1.57 -19.71
N GLU A 153 -2.19 1.15 -18.57
CA GLU A 153 -2.24 1.97 -17.37
C GLU A 153 -0.89 2.00 -16.63
N LEU A 154 -0.63 3.12 -15.95
CA LEU A 154 0.44 3.31 -14.99
C LEU A 154 -0.18 3.54 -13.61
N PHE A 155 -0.34 4.81 -13.22
CA PHE A 155 -0.89 5.22 -11.93
C PHE A 155 -2.12 6.12 -12.17
N PRO A 156 -3.30 5.54 -12.42
CA PRO A 156 -4.51 6.30 -12.76
C PRO A 156 -5.05 7.14 -11.59
N GLU A 157 -4.81 6.73 -10.35
CA GLU A 157 -5.32 7.38 -9.15
C GLU A 157 -4.39 8.51 -8.69
N ILE A 158 -4.55 9.67 -9.32
CA ILE A 158 -3.67 10.83 -9.09
C ILE A 158 -4.23 11.75 -8.01
N SER A 159 -3.38 12.07 -7.03
CA SER A 159 -3.58 13.17 -6.09
C SER A 159 -2.67 14.35 -6.44
N ILE A 160 -3.07 15.58 -6.12
CA ILE A 160 -2.30 16.81 -6.40
C ILE A 160 -2.04 17.54 -5.09
N GLY A 161 -0.82 18.06 -4.91
CA GLY A 161 -0.43 18.85 -3.74
C GLY A 161 0.73 19.80 -4.02
N ASP A 162 1.17 20.47 -2.96
CA ASP A 162 2.29 21.41 -3.03
C ASP A 162 3.62 20.68 -2.84
N ALA A 163 4.62 21.08 -3.63
CA ALA A 163 5.98 20.56 -3.49
C ALA A 163 6.61 21.01 -2.17
N PRO A 164 7.34 20.12 -1.47
CA PRO A 164 8.09 20.51 -0.29
C PRO A 164 9.15 21.54 -0.69
N VAL A 165 9.20 22.63 0.08
CA VAL A 165 10.25 23.63 -0.05
C VAL A 165 11.58 22.96 0.25
N LEU A 166 12.55 23.07 -0.64
CA LEU A 166 13.91 22.60 -0.36
C LEU A 166 14.40 23.34 0.89
N ALA A 167 14.53 22.62 2.00
CA ALA A 167 15.21 23.16 3.16
C ALA A 167 16.63 23.50 2.70
N GLN A 168 16.92 24.79 2.59
CA GLN A 168 18.28 25.24 2.33
C GLN A 168 19.09 24.93 3.58
N GLU A 169 19.73 23.77 3.59
CA GLU A 169 20.87 23.54 4.45
C GLU A 169 21.97 24.50 3.98
N GLY A 170 22.22 25.53 4.79
CA GLY A 170 23.21 26.57 4.55
C GLY A 170 24.65 26.10 4.72
#